data_AF-A0A9Q0Y5G0-F1
#
_entry.id   AF-A0A9Q0Y5G0-F1
#
_cell.length_a   1.000
_cell.length_b   1.000
_cell.length_c   1.000
_cell.angle_alpha   90.00
_cell.angle_beta   90.00
_cell.angle_gamma   90.00
#
_symmetry.space_group_name_H-M   'P 1'
#
loop_
_entity.id
_entity.type
_entity.pdbx_description
1 polymer ?
#
loop_
_entity_poly.entity_id
_entity_poly.type
_entity_poly.pdbx_seq_one_letter_code
_entity_poly.pdbx_strand_id
1 'polypeptide(L)'
;MSGADSVEGADDEEALGEDSGAKKQVEEEQSRSHKQTEESRQRLAKLLIDGTQLVTNIQVAADCREAHRRSEEEELTRQRVEKLENEAKGNQDKFDEITSKWAATKEKIVPQELWEGLNQQQMLCALLIEEKNKLISELQQELKSKDDQYVKDLRRQAEDINLLLERMEEQIRNLLKNYRRELLQIEKAFELERRELLANNKNKWEQGMQTLNRQESIDRSIE
;
A
#
# COMPACT_ATOMS: atom_id res chain seq x y z
N MET A 1 49.81 13.61 -12.20
CA MET A 1 50.77 12.49 -12.03
C MET A 1 50.00 11.29 -11.54
N SER A 2 50.27 10.14 -12.18
CA SER A 2 49.58 8.84 -12.07
C SER A 2 48.16 8.83 -12.66
N GLY A 3 47.83 8.11 -13.73
CA GLY A 3 48.53 7.02 -14.41
C GLY A 3 47.47 6.00 -14.83
N ALA A 4 46.94 6.14 -16.04
CA ALA A 4 46.07 5.16 -16.67
C ALA A 4 46.81 4.65 -17.90
N ASP A 5 47.10 3.34 -17.92
CA ASP A 5 47.63 2.65 -19.08
C ASP A 5 47.09 1.22 -19.10
N SER A 6 47.01 0.69 -20.33
CA SER A 6 46.66 -0.67 -20.75
C SER A 6 45.17 -1.01 -20.91
N VAL A 7 44.70 -1.62 -22.01
CA VAL A 7 45.36 -2.13 -23.22
C VAL A 7 44.30 -2.27 -24.34
N GLU A 8 44.82 -2.08 -25.55
CA GLU A 8 44.32 -2.27 -26.91
C GLU A 8 43.74 -3.67 -27.22
N GLY A 9 42.80 -3.75 -28.16
CA GLY A 9 42.28 -5.00 -28.72
C GLY A 9 41.43 -4.72 -29.96
N ALA A 10 42.10 -4.63 -31.11
CA ALA A 10 41.54 -4.34 -32.43
C ALA A 10 40.85 -5.56 -33.06
N ASP A 11 39.83 -5.24 -33.86
CA ASP A 11 39.49 -5.79 -35.17
C ASP A 11 39.73 -7.28 -35.43
N ASP A 12 38.65 -8.06 -35.41
CA ASP A 12 38.46 -9.25 -36.24
C ASP A 12 36.96 -9.41 -36.50
N GLU A 13 36.42 -8.54 -37.36
CA GLU A 13 35.04 -8.64 -37.86
C GLU A 13 35.05 -8.71 -39.39
N GLU A 14 35.49 -9.84 -39.95
CA GLU A 14 35.02 -10.26 -41.27
C GLU A 14 35.12 -11.78 -41.48
N ALA A 15 34.10 -12.29 -42.17
CA ALA A 15 33.93 -13.64 -42.71
C ALA A 15 33.35 -14.73 -41.78
N LEU A 16 32.04 -14.93 -41.93
CA LEU A 16 31.35 -16.22 -42.15
C LEU A 16 29.84 -15.86 -42.10
N GLY A 17 29.23 -15.48 -43.22
CA GLY A 17 28.94 -16.42 -44.29
C GLY A 17 27.58 -17.05 -43.98
N GLU A 18 26.54 -16.45 -44.57
CA GLU A 18 25.18 -16.98 -44.75
C GLU A 18 24.80 -18.27 -43.99
N ASP A 19 24.08 -18.13 -42.88
CA ASP A 19 23.03 -19.09 -42.55
C ASP A 19 21.66 -18.39 -42.67
N SER A 20 21.33 -18.07 -43.92
CA SER A 20 19.98 -17.70 -44.35
C SER A 20 19.05 -18.92 -44.45
N GLY A 21 19.55 -20.12 -44.10
CA GLY A 21 18.82 -21.38 -44.00
C GLY A 21 18.14 -21.59 -42.64
N ALA A 22 18.80 -21.24 -41.53
CA ALA A 22 18.23 -21.36 -40.19
C ALA A 22 17.10 -20.35 -39.91
N LYS A 23 17.13 -19.17 -40.54
CA LYS A 23 16.06 -18.16 -40.38
C LYS A 23 14.75 -18.53 -41.08
N LYS A 24 14.76 -19.51 -42.01
CA LYS A 24 13.55 -19.96 -42.71
C LYS A 24 12.70 -20.99 -41.97
N GLN A 25 13.10 -21.39 -40.76
CA GLN A 25 12.29 -22.24 -39.87
C GLN A 25 11.77 -21.51 -38.62
N VAL A 26 12.16 -20.24 -38.38
CA VAL A 26 11.81 -19.53 -37.13
C VAL A 26 10.52 -18.69 -37.26
N GLU A 27 9.93 -18.60 -38.45
CA GLU A 27 8.54 -18.16 -38.62
C GLU A 27 7.58 -19.37 -38.55
N GLU A 28 7.87 -20.33 -37.67
CA GLU A 28 6.86 -21.28 -37.22
C GLU A 28 5.73 -20.49 -36.57
N GLU A 29 4.54 -20.53 -37.17
CA GLU A 29 3.30 -20.12 -36.50
C GLU A 29 3.34 -20.67 -35.08
N GLN A 30 3.44 -19.79 -34.07
CA GLN A 30 3.52 -20.22 -32.68
C GLN A 30 2.52 -21.34 -32.42
N SER A 31 3.04 -22.48 -31.97
CA SER A 31 2.23 -23.67 -31.76
C SER A 31 1.05 -23.35 -30.85
N ARG A 32 -0.07 -24.06 -31.05
CA ARG A 32 -1.34 -23.78 -30.37
C ARG A 32 -1.18 -23.76 -28.85
N SER A 33 -0.37 -24.67 -28.30
CA SER A 33 -0.07 -24.72 -26.86
C SER A 33 0.78 -23.53 -26.39
N HIS A 34 1.73 -23.05 -27.21
CA HIS A 34 2.52 -21.86 -26.90
C HIS A 34 1.64 -20.60 -26.83
N LYS A 35 0.73 -20.41 -27.78
CA LYS A 35 -0.25 -19.31 -27.75
C LYS A 35 -1.12 -19.37 -26.49
N GLN A 36 -1.67 -20.55 -26.17
CA GLN A 36 -2.49 -20.74 -24.97
C GLN A 36 -1.70 -20.45 -23.68
N THR A 37 -0.43 -20.83 -23.62
CA THR A 37 0.44 -20.59 -22.45
C THR A 37 0.67 -19.10 -22.24
N GLU A 38 1.00 -18.36 -23.29
CA GLU A 38 1.24 -16.92 -23.20
C GLU A 38 -0.03 -16.15 -22.84
N GLU A 39 -1.18 -16.49 -23.44
CA GLU A 39 -2.45 -15.89 -23.05
C GLU A 39 -2.82 -16.16 -21.58
N SER A 40 -2.59 -17.40 -21.12
CA SER A 40 -2.83 -17.78 -19.73
C SER A 40 -1.93 -16.98 -18.78
N ARG A 41 -0.66 -16.78 -19.15
CA ARG A 41 0.28 -15.94 -18.40
C ARG A 41 -0.21 -14.50 -18.29
N GLN A 42 -0.67 -13.91 -19.39
CA GLN A 42 -1.18 -12.54 -19.42
C GLN A 42 -2.45 -12.38 -18.56
N ARG A 43 -3.38 -13.33 -18.65
CA ARG A 43 -4.60 -13.34 -17.81
C ARG A 43 -4.27 -13.42 -16.32
N LEU A 44 -3.33 -14.29 -15.94
CA LEU A 44 -2.90 -14.44 -14.55
C LEU A 44 -2.13 -13.21 -14.04
N ALA A 45 -1.27 -12.63 -14.87
CA ALA A 45 -0.55 -11.39 -14.52
C ALA A 45 -1.52 -10.23 -14.27
N LYS A 46 -2.52 -10.07 -15.15
CA LYS A 46 -3.57 -9.05 -14.95
C LYS A 46 -4.36 -9.30 -13.67
N LEU A 47 -4.80 -10.54 -13.44
CA LEU A 47 -5.52 -10.91 -12.22
C LEU A 47 -4.71 -10.61 -10.95
N LEU A 48 -3.40 -10.87 -10.97
CA LEU A 48 -2.51 -10.57 -9.85
C LEU A 48 -2.44 -9.07 -9.58
N ILE A 49 -2.28 -8.24 -10.62
CA ILE A 49 -2.22 -6.78 -10.49
C ILE A 49 -3.54 -6.24 -9.95
N ASP A 50 -4.67 -6.60 -10.57
CA ASP A 50 -6.00 -6.14 -10.16
C ASP A 50 -6.31 -6.57 -8.72
N GLY A 51 -5.98 -7.83 -8.37
CA GLY A 51 -6.16 -8.36 -7.02
C GLY A 51 -5.29 -7.68 -5.97
N THR A 52 -4.03 -7.37 -6.32
CA THR A 52 -3.11 -6.63 -5.44
C THR A 52 -3.64 -5.23 -5.18
N GLN A 53 -4.11 -4.52 -6.20
CA GLN A 53 -4.70 -3.19 -6.05
C GLN A 53 -5.91 -3.19 -5.10
N LEU A 54 -6.79 -4.21 -5.18
CA LEU A 54 -7.94 -4.33 -4.28
C LEU A 54 -7.55 -4.44 -2.80
N VAL A 55 -6.42 -5.10 -2.50
CA VAL A 55 -5.87 -5.20 -1.14
C VAL A 55 -5.18 -3.90 -0.73
N THR A 56 -4.33 -3.36 -1.59
CA THR A 56 -3.57 -2.14 -1.33
C THR A 56 -4.47 -0.92 -1.12
N ASN A 57 -5.62 -0.83 -1.81
CA ASN A 57 -6.57 0.28 -1.63
C ASN A 57 -7.04 0.42 -0.16
N ILE A 58 -7.15 -0.70 0.57
CA ILE A 58 -7.55 -0.69 1.98
C ILE A 58 -6.43 -0.08 2.83
N GLN A 59 -5.19 -0.48 2.57
CA GLN A 59 -4.01 0.04 3.26
C GLN A 59 -3.82 1.53 2.99
N VAL A 60 -3.89 1.95 1.73
CA VAL A 60 -3.80 3.37 1.34
C VAL A 60 -4.89 4.19 2.03
N ALA A 61 -6.14 3.69 2.05
CA ALA A 61 -7.22 4.39 2.73
C ALA A 61 -6.99 4.49 4.24
N ALA A 62 -6.43 3.47 4.89
CA ALA A 62 -6.06 3.51 6.30
C ALA A 62 -4.92 4.52 6.55
N ASP A 63 -3.88 4.51 5.72
CA ASP A 63 -2.74 5.43 5.81
C ASP A 63 -3.16 6.89 5.63
N CYS A 64 -4.03 7.18 4.65
CA CYS A 64 -4.57 8.52 4.45
C CYS A 64 -5.34 9.02 5.68
N ARG A 65 -6.15 8.16 6.31
CA ARG A 65 -6.89 8.51 7.52
C ARG A 65 -5.95 8.76 8.70
N GLU A 66 -4.95 7.91 8.87
CA GLU A 66 -3.98 8.06 9.94
C GLU A 66 -3.12 9.32 9.76
N ALA A 67 -2.72 9.65 8.52
CA ALA A 67 -2.05 10.90 8.22
C ALA A 67 -2.91 12.13 8.55
N HIS A 68 -4.20 12.08 8.22
CA HIS A 68 -5.14 13.14 8.58
C HIS A 68 -5.29 13.28 10.10
N ARG A 69 -5.50 12.17 10.81
CA ARG A 69 -5.60 12.13 12.28
C ARG A 69 -4.37 12.74 12.95
N ARG A 70 -3.16 12.41 12.47
CA ARG A 70 -1.90 12.98 12.99
C ARG A 70 -1.85 14.50 12.79
N SER A 71 -2.21 14.98 11.60
CA SER A 71 -2.24 16.41 11.32
C SER A 71 -3.23 17.16 12.22
N GLU A 72 -4.43 16.61 12.44
CA GLU A 72 -5.41 17.19 13.36
C GLU A 72 -4.91 17.17 14.81
N GLU A 73 -4.26 16.09 15.23
CA GLU A 73 -3.70 15.96 16.58
C GLU A 73 -2.54 16.93 16.83
N GLU A 74 -1.67 17.15 15.85
CA GLU A 74 -0.60 18.15 15.91
C GLU A 74 -1.18 19.57 16.06
N GLU A 75 -2.21 19.90 15.27
CA GLU A 75 -2.89 21.19 15.35
C GLU A 75 -3.56 21.42 16.72
N LEU A 76 -4.32 20.43 17.20
CA LEU A 76 -4.96 20.50 18.53
C LEU A 76 -3.93 20.63 19.65
N THR A 77 -2.82 19.90 19.54
CA THR A 77 -1.73 19.97 20.52
C THR A 77 -1.09 21.36 20.52
N ARG A 78 -0.85 21.94 19.34
CA ARG A 78 -0.34 23.30 19.21
C ARG A 78 -1.27 24.32 19.86
N GLN A 79 -2.56 24.26 19.55
CA GLN A 79 -3.57 25.16 20.13
C GLN A 79 -3.64 25.03 21.66
N ARG A 80 -3.57 23.80 22.19
CA ARG A 80 -3.56 23.56 23.64
C ARG A 80 -2.33 24.18 24.31
N VAL A 81 -1.15 24.00 23.73
CA VAL A 81 0.09 24.57 24.25
C VAL A 81 0.02 26.10 24.25
N GLU A 82 -0.37 26.71 23.14
CA GLU A 82 -0.51 28.17 23.04
C GLU A 82 -1.50 28.72 24.07
N LYS A 83 -2.65 28.06 24.25
CA LYS A 83 -3.63 28.44 25.27
C LYS A 83 -3.04 28.37 26.68
N LEU A 84 -2.33 27.30 27.01
CA LEU A 84 -1.71 27.11 28.32
C LEU A 84 -0.61 28.15 28.59
N GLU A 85 0.18 28.51 27.58
CA GLU A 85 1.19 29.56 27.69
C GLU A 85 0.57 30.94 27.93
N ASN A 86 -0.48 31.27 27.17
CA ASN A 86 -1.23 32.52 27.34
C ASN A 86 -1.88 32.61 28.73
N GLU A 87 -2.49 31.52 29.19
CA GLU A 87 -3.05 31.46 30.54
C GLU A 87 -1.97 31.50 31.62
N ALA A 88 -0.82 30.85 31.45
CA ALA A 88 0.27 30.91 32.42
C ALA A 88 0.78 32.33 32.56
N LYS A 89 0.99 33.04 31.45
CA LYS A 89 1.41 34.44 31.44
C LYS A 89 0.38 35.36 32.09
N GLY A 90 -0.88 35.29 31.65
CA GLY A 90 -1.95 36.13 32.22
C GLY A 90 -2.20 35.85 33.72
N ASN A 91 -2.06 34.61 34.15
CA ASN A 91 -2.16 34.25 35.57
C ASN A 91 -0.97 34.78 36.39
N GLN A 92 0.24 34.77 35.83
CA GLN A 92 1.41 35.35 36.48
C GLN A 92 1.23 36.86 36.68
N ASP A 93 0.79 37.58 35.65
CA ASP A 93 0.54 39.03 35.73
C ASP A 93 -0.49 39.36 36.82
N LYS A 94 -1.61 38.60 36.88
CA LYS A 94 -2.64 38.75 37.93
C LYS A 94 -2.09 38.42 39.32
N PHE A 95 -1.27 37.38 39.43
CA PHE A 95 -0.67 36.97 40.70
C PHE A 95 0.30 38.03 41.24
N ASP A 96 1.11 38.62 40.36
CA ASP A 96 2.04 39.69 40.71
C ASP A 96 1.28 40.97 41.13
N GLU A 97 0.18 41.29 40.44
CA GLU A 97 -0.71 42.40 40.82
C GLU A 97 -1.32 42.19 42.22
N ILE A 98 -1.87 41.00 42.49
CA ILE A 98 -2.41 40.62 43.80
C ILE A 98 -1.31 40.76 44.86
N THR A 99 -0.13 40.20 44.62
CA THR A 99 1.00 40.23 45.54
C THR A 99 1.45 41.66 45.86
N SER A 100 1.50 42.55 44.87
CA SER A 100 1.81 43.97 45.05
C SER A 100 0.74 44.69 45.90
N LYS A 101 -0.55 44.42 45.64
CA LYS A 101 -1.65 45.01 46.41
C LYS A 101 -1.72 44.49 47.86
N TRP A 102 -1.27 43.27 48.14
CA TRP A 102 -1.10 42.78 49.51
C TRP A 102 -0.08 43.61 50.30
N ALA A 103 1.06 43.93 49.70
CA ALA A 103 2.06 44.80 50.32
C ALA A 103 1.49 46.19 50.65
N ALA A 104 0.75 46.81 49.72
CA ALA A 104 0.12 48.11 49.94
C ALA A 104 -1.01 48.06 51.00
N THR A 105 -1.80 46.99 51.03
CA THR A 105 -2.92 46.84 51.98
C THR A 105 -2.43 46.71 53.41
N LYS A 106 -1.27 46.07 53.62
CA LYS A 106 -0.66 45.90 54.95
C LYS A 106 -0.25 47.21 55.62
N GLU A 107 0.09 48.24 54.84
CA GLU A 107 0.51 49.55 55.35
C GLU A 107 -0.68 50.45 55.77
N LYS A 108 -1.92 50.01 55.56
CA LYS A 108 -3.12 50.79 55.92
C LYS A 108 -3.35 50.81 57.42
N ILE A 109 -3.45 52.01 57.98
CA ILE A 109 -3.65 52.25 59.41
C ILE A 109 -5.14 52.35 59.76
N VAL A 110 -5.97 52.83 58.83
CA VAL A 110 -7.41 53.00 59.02
C VAL A 110 -8.10 51.63 58.90
N PRO A 111 -8.80 51.14 59.96
CA PRO A 111 -9.40 49.81 59.94
C PRO A 111 -10.41 49.56 58.81
N GLN A 112 -11.19 50.59 58.44
CA GLN A 112 -12.15 50.51 57.34
C GLN A 112 -11.45 50.33 55.99
N GLU A 113 -10.42 51.13 55.71
CA GLU A 113 -9.64 51.03 54.47
C GLU A 113 -8.88 49.69 54.38
N LEU A 114 -8.39 49.17 55.52
CA LEU A 114 -7.76 47.86 55.62
C LEU A 114 -8.78 46.75 55.30
N TRP A 115 -9.96 46.80 55.90
CA TRP A 115 -11.03 45.84 55.66
C TRP A 115 -11.46 45.82 54.17
N GLU A 116 -11.65 46.98 53.56
CA GLU A 116 -11.96 47.09 52.13
C GLU A 116 -10.86 46.49 51.25
N GLY A 117 -9.59 46.77 51.57
CA GLY A 117 -8.44 46.20 50.86
C GLY A 117 -8.38 44.67 50.96
N LEU A 118 -8.59 44.13 52.16
CA LEU A 118 -8.63 42.69 52.39
C LEU A 118 -9.77 42.01 51.62
N ASN A 119 -10.96 42.60 51.63
CA ASN A 119 -12.11 42.07 50.91
C ASN A 119 -11.88 42.09 49.38
N GLN A 120 -11.28 43.16 48.86
CA GLN A 120 -10.89 43.23 47.45
C GLN A 120 -9.84 42.16 47.10
N GLN A 121 -8.82 41.95 47.94
CA GLN A 121 -7.83 40.89 47.72
C GLN A 121 -8.47 39.50 47.75
N GLN A 122 -9.39 39.25 48.68
CA GLN A 122 -10.14 38.00 48.74
C GLN A 122 -10.93 37.74 47.45
N MET A 123 -11.61 38.76 46.91
CA MET A 123 -12.30 38.65 45.62
C MET A 123 -11.34 38.34 44.47
N LEU A 124 -10.19 39.02 44.38
CA LEU A 124 -9.22 38.76 43.31
C LEU A 124 -8.65 37.33 43.36
N CYS A 125 -8.33 36.83 44.57
CA CYS A 125 -7.90 35.45 44.75
C CYS A 125 -9.01 34.45 44.37
N ALA A 126 -10.26 34.73 44.74
CA ALA A 126 -11.40 33.88 44.39
C ALA A 126 -11.58 33.79 42.86
N LEU A 127 -11.49 34.92 42.15
CA LEU A 127 -11.56 34.98 40.69
C LEU A 127 -10.43 34.17 40.04
N LEU A 128 -9.19 34.30 40.53
CA LEU A 128 -8.05 33.55 40.00
C LEU A 128 -8.24 32.03 40.18
N ILE A 129 -8.75 31.60 41.34
CA ILE A 129 -9.06 30.18 41.61
C ILE A 129 -10.18 29.69 40.69
N GLU A 130 -11.22 30.49 40.47
CA GLU A 130 -12.34 30.15 39.58
C GLU A 130 -11.85 29.97 38.13
N GLU A 131 -11.00 30.88 37.63
CA GLU A 131 -10.36 30.75 36.31
C GLU A 131 -9.52 29.46 36.20
N LYS A 132 -8.71 29.14 37.22
CA LYS A 132 -7.94 27.89 37.26
C LYS A 132 -8.84 26.65 37.26
N ASN A 133 -9.91 26.65 38.04
CA ASN A 133 -10.87 25.54 38.08
C ASN A 133 -11.59 25.35 36.74
N LYS A 134 -11.89 26.45 36.04
CA LYS A 134 -12.44 26.42 34.69
C LYS A 134 -11.46 25.76 33.72
N LEU A 135 -10.19 26.17 33.70
CA LEU A 135 -9.16 25.53 32.88
C LEU A 135 -9.02 24.03 33.19
N ILE A 136 -8.99 23.66 34.48
CA ILE A 136 -8.92 22.25 34.90
C ILE A 136 -10.10 21.46 34.32
N SER A 137 -11.30 22.01 34.39
CA SER A 137 -12.52 21.36 33.88
C SER A 137 -12.47 21.18 32.36
N GLU A 138 -11.99 22.19 31.63
CA GLU A 138 -11.81 22.13 30.18
C GLU A 138 -10.78 21.07 29.77
N LEU A 139 -9.63 21.01 30.46
CA LEU A 139 -8.61 19.98 30.21
C LEU A 139 -9.10 18.57 30.54
N GLN A 140 -9.88 18.40 31.62
CA GLN A 140 -10.49 17.13 31.97
C GLN A 140 -11.51 16.68 30.91
N GLN A 141 -12.30 17.61 30.38
CA GLN A 141 -13.24 17.33 29.29
C GLN A 141 -12.49 16.95 28.00
N GLU A 142 -11.41 17.64 27.67
CA GLU A 142 -10.57 17.31 26.52
C GLU A 142 -9.96 15.91 26.65
N LEU A 143 -9.43 15.57 27.83
CA LEU A 143 -8.90 14.24 28.12
C LEU A 143 -9.95 13.15 27.92
N LYS A 144 -11.15 13.34 28.47
CA LYS A 144 -12.26 12.39 28.29
C LYS A 144 -12.65 12.22 26.82
N SER A 145 -12.71 13.32 26.07
CA SER A 145 -12.99 13.29 24.63
C SER A 145 -11.93 12.49 23.86
N LYS A 146 -10.65 12.64 24.23
CA LYS A 146 -9.53 11.88 23.67
C LYS A 146 -9.61 10.39 24.00
N ASP A 147 -9.99 10.03 25.22
CA ASP A 147 -10.22 8.62 25.60
C ASP A 147 -11.36 7.99 24.78
N ASP A 148 -12.48 8.70 24.63
CA ASP A 148 -13.60 8.26 23.80
C ASP A 148 -13.19 8.10 22.32
N GLN A 149 -12.39 9.02 21.81
CA GLN A 149 -11.86 8.95 20.44
C GLN A 149 -10.91 7.77 20.26
N TYR A 150 -10.01 7.54 21.22
CA TYR A 150 -9.06 6.42 21.20
C TYR A 150 -9.78 5.07 21.09
N VAL A 151 -10.86 4.88 21.87
CA VAL A 151 -11.66 3.65 21.79
C VAL A 151 -12.33 3.49 20.43
N LYS A 152 -12.83 4.58 19.82
CA LYS A 152 -13.41 4.54 18.48
C LYS A 152 -12.36 4.20 17.42
N ASP A 153 -11.17 4.79 17.52
CA ASP A 153 -10.07 4.54 16.59
C ASP A 153 -9.59 3.09 16.67
N LEU A 154 -9.48 2.52 17.88
CA LEU A 154 -9.16 1.10 18.06
C LEU A 154 -10.19 0.18 17.40
N ARG A 155 -11.49 0.46 17.57
CA ARG A 155 -12.56 -0.32 16.93
C ARG A 155 -12.47 -0.23 15.41
N ARG A 156 -12.26 0.97 14.88
CA ARG A 156 -12.11 1.20 13.44
C ARG A 156 -10.89 0.48 12.87
N GLN A 157 -9.74 0.52 13.57
CA GLN A 157 -8.54 -0.20 13.17
C GLN A 157 -8.79 -1.72 13.15
N ALA A 158 -9.51 -2.25 14.13
CA ALA A 158 -9.89 -3.67 14.14
C ALA A 158 -10.80 -4.02 12.94
N GLU A 159 -11.77 -3.16 12.60
CA GLU A 159 -12.62 -3.32 11.41
C GLU A 159 -11.80 -3.29 10.10
N ASP A 160 -10.86 -2.35 9.98
CA ASP A 160 -9.97 -2.23 8.82
C ASP A 160 -9.09 -3.48 8.66
N ILE A 161 -8.54 -4.02 9.76
CA ILE A 161 -7.75 -5.25 9.76
C ILE A 161 -8.60 -6.44 9.34
N ASN A 162 -9.81 -6.58 9.88
CA ASN A 162 -10.73 -7.66 9.49
C ASN A 162 -11.08 -7.60 8.01
N LEU A 163 -11.40 -6.41 7.49
CA LEU A 163 -11.66 -6.21 6.07
C LEU A 163 -10.44 -6.55 5.20
N LEU A 164 -9.24 -6.16 5.64
CA LEU A 164 -8.00 -6.50 4.95
C LEU A 164 -7.81 -8.02 4.86
N LEU A 165 -8.00 -8.73 5.97
CA LEU A 165 -7.92 -10.19 6.03
C LEU A 165 -8.92 -10.86 5.09
N GLU A 166 -10.21 -10.48 5.17
CA GLU A 166 -11.26 -11.01 4.30
C GLU A 166 -10.90 -10.85 2.81
N ARG A 167 -10.38 -9.68 2.45
CA ARG A 167 -10.01 -9.35 1.07
C ARG A 167 -8.78 -10.12 0.62
N MET A 168 -7.75 -10.23 1.45
CA MET A 168 -6.56 -11.04 1.15
C MET A 168 -6.92 -12.51 0.96
N GLU A 169 -7.77 -13.07 1.82
CA GLU A 169 -8.23 -14.44 1.67
C GLU A 169 -9.04 -14.65 0.39
N GLU A 170 -9.94 -13.72 0.06
CA GLU A 170 -10.71 -13.74 -1.18
C GLU A 170 -9.79 -13.69 -2.41
N GLN A 171 -8.76 -12.84 -2.39
CA GLN A 171 -7.76 -12.78 -3.46
C GLN A 171 -7.00 -14.09 -3.60
N ILE A 172 -6.54 -14.69 -2.50
CA ILE A 172 -5.84 -15.98 -2.52
C ILE A 172 -6.75 -17.07 -3.10
N ARG A 173 -8.01 -17.16 -2.64
CA ARG A 173 -8.99 -18.13 -3.16
C ARG A 173 -9.23 -17.96 -4.66
N ASN A 174 -9.42 -16.71 -5.12
CA ASN A 174 -9.62 -16.40 -6.52
C ASN A 174 -8.39 -16.71 -7.37
N LEU A 175 -7.21 -16.36 -6.89
CA LEU A 175 -5.95 -16.59 -7.57
C LEU A 175 -5.70 -18.10 -7.75
N LEU A 176 -5.84 -18.89 -6.69
CA LEU A 176 -5.71 -20.36 -6.74
C LEU A 176 -6.71 -21.00 -7.72
N LYS A 177 -7.96 -20.56 -7.69
CA LYS A 177 -9.01 -21.05 -8.60
C LYS A 177 -8.65 -20.77 -10.07
N ASN A 178 -8.16 -19.57 -10.37
CA ASN A 178 -7.77 -19.20 -11.73
C ASN A 178 -6.50 -19.92 -12.17
N TYR A 179 -5.46 -20.02 -11.32
CA TYR A 179 -4.26 -20.80 -11.65
C TYR A 179 -4.60 -22.24 -12.04
N ARG A 180 -5.44 -22.93 -11.26
CA ARG A 180 -5.90 -24.28 -11.59
C ARG A 180 -6.64 -24.34 -12.93
N ARG A 181 -7.50 -23.35 -13.21
CA ARG A 181 -8.26 -23.29 -14.47
C ARG A 181 -7.33 -23.06 -15.66
N GLU A 182 -6.42 -22.10 -15.57
CA GLU A 182 -5.49 -21.80 -16.66
C GLU A 182 -4.54 -22.98 -16.93
N LEU A 183 -4.03 -23.64 -15.88
CA LEU A 183 -3.20 -24.84 -16.02
C LEU A 183 -3.94 -25.97 -16.76
N LEU A 184 -5.21 -26.20 -16.42
CA LEU A 184 -6.05 -27.18 -17.12
C LEU A 184 -6.33 -26.80 -18.58
N GLN A 185 -6.41 -25.51 -18.91
CA GLN A 185 -6.54 -25.06 -20.31
C GLN A 185 -5.24 -25.27 -21.10
N ILE A 186 -4.09 -25.02 -20.48
CA ILE A 186 -2.77 -25.28 -21.06
C ILE A 186 -2.63 -26.77 -21.35
N GLU A 187 -2.90 -27.65 -20.37
CA GLU A 187 -2.85 -29.11 -20.55
C GLU A 187 -3.72 -29.58 -21.72
N LYS A 188 -4.96 -29.09 -21.80
CA LYS A 188 -5.87 -29.41 -22.91
C LYS A 188 -5.34 -28.97 -24.27
N ALA A 189 -4.69 -27.81 -24.35
CA ALA A 189 -4.09 -27.33 -25.60
C ALA A 189 -2.92 -28.23 -26.04
N PHE A 190 -2.04 -28.62 -25.11
CA PHE A 190 -0.95 -29.56 -25.38
C PHE A 190 -1.46 -30.95 -25.78
N GLU A 191 -2.46 -31.48 -25.08
CA GLU A 191 -3.05 -32.79 -25.44
C GLU A 191 -3.64 -32.79 -26.84
N LEU A 192 -4.35 -31.72 -27.19
CA LEU A 192 -5.03 -31.62 -28.47
C LEU A 192 -4.02 -31.45 -29.61
N GLU A 193 -3.01 -30.60 -29.43
CA GLU A 193 -1.89 -30.47 -30.37
C GLU A 193 -1.16 -31.80 -30.57
N ARG A 194 -0.90 -32.55 -29.48
CA ARG A 194 -0.31 -33.90 -29.58
C ARG A 194 -1.18 -34.85 -30.39
N ARG A 195 -2.51 -34.84 -30.19
CA ARG A 195 -3.45 -35.68 -30.96
C ARG A 195 -3.43 -35.30 -32.45
N GLU A 196 -3.43 -34.01 -32.76
CA GLU A 196 -3.33 -33.50 -34.14
C GLU A 196 -2.02 -33.92 -34.81
N LEU A 197 -0.89 -33.80 -34.11
CA LEU A 197 0.42 -34.25 -34.60
C LEU A 197 0.46 -35.76 -34.87
N LEU A 198 -0.05 -36.58 -33.95
CA LEU A 198 -0.11 -38.04 -34.13
C LEU A 198 -1.02 -38.44 -35.30
N ALA A 199 -2.19 -37.81 -35.43
CA ALA A 199 -3.11 -38.04 -36.54
C ALA A 199 -2.49 -37.65 -37.89
N ASN A 200 -1.82 -36.49 -37.95
CA ASN A 200 -1.12 -36.03 -39.15
C ASN A 200 0.04 -36.96 -39.52
N ASN A 201 0.82 -37.43 -38.55
CA ASN A 201 1.91 -38.37 -38.79
C ASN A 201 1.38 -39.72 -39.30
N LYS A 202 0.31 -40.25 -38.68
CA LYS A 202 -0.34 -41.48 -39.13
C LYS A 202 -0.88 -41.36 -40.57
N ASN A 203 -1.56 -40.27 -40.89
CA ASN A 203 -2.06 -40.03 -42.25
C ASN A 203 -0.93 -39.96 -43.29
N LYS A 204 0.18 -39.27 -42.97
CA LYS A 204 1.36 -39.22 -43.84
C LYS A 204 1.99 -40.60 -44.04
N TRP A 205 2.08 -41.40 -42.97
CA TRP A 205 2.59 -42.76 -43.04
C TRP A 205 1.69 -43.67 -43.91
N GLU A 206 0.38 -43.61 -43.72
CA GLU A 206 -0.59 -44.37 -44.53
C GLU A 206 -0.53 -43.98 -46.01
N GLN A 207 -0.41 -42.68 -46.31
CA GLN A 207 -0.22 -42.19 -47.68
C GLN A 207 1.08 -42.73 -48.30
N GLY A 208 2.20 -42.67 -47.56
CA GLY A 208 3.49 -43.22 -47.99
C GLY A 208 3.43 -44.72 -48.28
N MET A 209 2.76 -45.48 -47.42
CA MET A 209 2.53 -46.92 -47.62
C MET A 209 1.68 -47.19 -48.86
N GLN A 210 0.61 -46.43 -49.08
CA GLN A 210 -0.23 -46.57 -50.27
C GLN A 210 0.55 -46.26 -51.56
N THR A 211 1.43 -45.25 -51.55
CA THR A 211 2.26 -44.94 -52.70
C THR A 211 3.26 -46.05 -53.02
N LEU A 212 3.89 -46.63 -52.00
CA LEU A 212 4.82 -47.77 -52.17
C LEU A 212 4.08 -49.00 -52.72
N ASN A 213 2.94 -49.37 -52.13
CA ASN A 213 2.14 -50.50 -52.62
C ASN A 213 1.68 -50.31 -54.07
N ARG A 214 1.36 -49.06 -54.47
CA ARG A 214 1.02 -48.75 -55.87
C ARG A 214 2.24 -48.92 -56.79
N GLN A 215 3.41 -48.43 -56.40
CA GLN A 215 4.63 -48.61 -57.18
C GLN A 215 4.97 -50.09 -57.34
N GLU A 216 4.96 -50.87 -56.26
CA GLU A 216 5.21 -52.32 -56.32
C GLU A 216 4.19 -53.06 -57.21
N SER A 217 2.91 -52.64 -57.20
CA SER A 217 1.89 -53.23 -58.07
C SER A 217 2.10 -52.91 -59.55
N ILE A 218 2.63 -51.72 -59.86
CA ILE A 218 2.97 -51.30 -61.22
C ILE A 218 4.21 -52.07 -61.68
N ASP A 219 5.25 -52.15 -60.85
CA ASP A 219 6.50 -52.84 -61.17
C ASP A 219 6.26 -54.34 -61.42
N ARG A 220 5.42 -55.00 -60.60
CA ARG A 220 5.01 -56.40 -60.83
C ARG A 220 4.08 -56.61 -62.03
N SER A 221 3.49 -55.55 -62.58
CA SER A 221 2.65 -55.65 -63.79
C SER A 221 3.45 -55.43 -65.08
N ILE A 222 4.72 -55.03 -64.97
CA ILE A 222 5.63 -54.75 -66.08
C ILE A 222 6.62 -55.92 -66.31
N GLU A 223 6.82 -56.79 -65.30
CA GLU A 223 7.48 -58.11 -65.41
C GLU A 223 6.54 -59.20 -65.98
#